data_AF-A0A2H3ELY6-F1
#
_entry.id   AF-A0A2H3ELY6-F1
#
_cell.length_a   1.000
_cell.length_b   1.000
_cell.length_c   1.000
_cell.angle_alpha   90.00
_cell.angle_beta   90.00
_cell.angle_gamma   90.00
#
_symmetry.space_group_name_H-M   'P 1'
#
loop_
_entity.id
_entity.type
_entity.pdbx_description
1 polymer ?
#
loop_
_entity_poly.entity_id
_entity_poly.type
_entity_poly.pdbx_seq_one_letter_code
_entity_poly.pdbx_strand_id
1 'polypeptide(L)'
;MLYNSGTELKLIDVQITEAIRRYGISDKTTSVLVVHISDAGLSSSAVQEKLIRVVDGTLLPLASLPDFTDWTRIKKYYKLDQEKALIATKDDPSKQHAVIDNIVCGDTPKASSVLDP
;
A
#
# COMPACT_ATOMS: atom_id res chain seq x y z
N MET A 1 -12.33 36.96 -23.92
CA MET A 1 -12.92 35.65 -23.59
C MET A 1 -12.27 35.18 -22.30
N LEU A 2 -13.07 35.05 -21.24
CA LEU A 2 -12.63 34.79 -19.87
C LEU A 2 -12.36 33.30 -19.65
N TYR A 3 -11.21 33.01 -19.04
CA TYR A 3 -10.79 31.89 -18.20
C TYR A 3 -11.54 30.54 -18.31
N ASN A 4 -10.80 29.49 -18.67
CA ASN A 4 -11.07 28.13 -18.23
C ASN A 4 -9.78 27.43 -17.77
N SER A 5 -9.16 27.94 -16.70
CA SER A 5 -8.05 27.27 -15.98
C SER A 5 -8.47 26.72 -14.61
N GLY A 6 -9.77 26.75 -14.28
CA GLY A 6 -10.30 26.42 -12.96
C GLY A 6 -10.74 24.95 -12.79
N THR A 7 -10.90 24.19 -13.88
CA THR A 7 -11.33 22.79 -13.80
C THR A 7 -10.17 21.84 -13.52
N GLU A 8 -8.96 22.17 -13.97
CA GLU A 8 -7.79 21.30 -13.87
C GLU A 8 -7.20 21.26 -12.44
N LEU A 9 -7.15 22.40 -11.75
CA LEU A 9 -6.77 22.43 -10.31
C LEU A 9 -7.76 21.64 -9.44
N LYS A 10 -9.06 21.70 -9.75
CA LYS A 10 -10.12 21.05 -8.95
C LYS A 10 -10.06 19.51 -9.01
N LEU A 11 -9.53 18.95 -10.10
CA LEU A 11 -9.33 17.51 -10.29
C LEU A 11 -8.14 16.97 -9.48
N ILE A 12 -7.11 17.80 -9.26
CA ILE A 12 -5.93 17.43 -8.48
C ILE A 12 -6.30 17.30 -6.99
N ASP A 13 -7.06 18.25 -6.46
CA ASP A 13 -7.48 18.24 -5.04
C ASP A 13 -8.35 17.02 -4.69
N VAL A 14 -9.23 16.59 -5.61
CA VAL A 14 -10.12 15.44 -5.39
C VAL A 14 -9.33 14.15 -5.27
N GLN A 15 -8.33 13.92 -6.12
CA GLN A 15 -7.56 12.67 -6.07
C GLN A 15 -6.66 12.59 -4.85
N ILE A 16 -6.04 13.70 -4.44
CA ILE A 16 -5.21 13.74 -3.23
C ILE A 16 -6.08 13.47 -1.99
N THR A 17 -7.23 14.15 -1.90
CA THR A 17 -8.18 13.97 -0.80
C THR A 17 -8.69 12.53 -0.73
N GLU A 18 -9.08 11.94 -1.88
CA GLU A 18 -9.53 10.56 -1.95
C GLU A 18 -8.43 9.55 -1.55
N ALA A 19 -7.17 9.82 -1.91
CA ALA A 19 -6.05 8.96 -1.52
C ALA A 19 -5.85 8.98 0.00
N ILE A 20 -5.84 10.16 0.63
CA ILE A 20 -5.72 10.30 2.09
C ILE A 20 -6.89 9.62 2.78
N ARG A 21 -8.11 9.76 2.24
CA ARG A 21 -9.31 9.12 2.81
C ARG A 21 -9.26 7.58 2.72
N ARG A 22 -8.68 7.01 1.66
CA ARG A 22 -8.63 5.55 1.45
C ARG A 22 -7.47 4.87 2.15
N TYR A 23 -6.29 5.51 2.16
CA TYR A 23 -5.04 4.94 2.66
C TYR A 23 -4.60 5.52 4.01
N GLY A 24 -5.20 6.62 4.44
CA GLY A 24 -5.00 7.19 5.77
C GLY A 24 -5.67 6.37 6.86
N ILE A 25 -5.43 6.79 8.10
CA ILE A 25 -6.03 6.20 9.29
C ILE A 25 -7.42 6.78 9.57
N SER A 26 -8.23 6.03 10.31
CA SER A 26 -9.54 6.45 10.80
C SER A 26 -9.67 6.12 12.28
N ASP A 27 -10.73 6.61 12.94
CA ASP A 27 -11.01 6.31 14.36
C ASP A 27 -11.23 4.81 14.64
N LYS A 28 -11.46 4.01 13.60
CA LYS A 28 -11.64 2.54 13.70
C LYS A 28 -10.36 1.76 13.40
N THR A 29 -9.26 2.42 13.08
CA THR A 29 -8.01 1.78 12.70
C THR A 29 -7.32 1.22 13.94
N THR A 30 -7.06 -0.10 13.96
CA THR A 30 -6.38 -0.80 15.06
C THR A 30 -4.95 -1.21 14.73
N SER A 31 -4.56 -1.09 13.46
CA SER A 31 -3.24 -1.48 12.95
C SER A 31 -2.75 -0.36 12.03
N VAL A 32 -1.54 0.16 12.28
CA VAL A 32 -1.01 1.33 11.58
C VAL A 32 0.39 1.03 11.06
N LEU A 33 0.62 1.27 9.76
CA LEU A 33 1.95 1.33 9.18
C LEU A 33 2.43 2.79 9.21
N VAL A 34 3.52 3.05 9.93
CA VAL A 34 4.09 4.39 10.02
C VAL A 34 5.29 4.49 9.09
N VAL A 35 5.24 5.44 8.17
CA VAL A 35 6.34 5.73 7.24
C VAL A 35 6.87 7.12 7.58
N HIS A 36 8.18 7.21 7.83
CA HIS A 36 8.86 8.47 8.09
C HIS A 36 10.03 8.63 7.12
N ILE A 37 10.04 9.73 6.36
CA ILE A 37 11.15 10.10 5.49
C ILE A 37 12.01 11.09 6.27
N SER A 38 13.23 10.68 6.63
CA SER A 38 14.18 11.50 7.40
C SER A 38 15.39 11.89 6.56
N ASP A 39 15.98 13.03 6.89
CA ASP A 39 17.31 13.42 6.41
C ASP A 39 18.39 12.48 6.96
N ALA A 40 19.51 12.38 6.25
CA ALA A 40 20.63 11.48 6.59
C ALA A 40 21.26 11.73 7.97
N GLY A 41 20.98 12.88 8.60
CA GLY A 41 21.51 13.25 9.92
C GLY A 41 20.78 12.60 11.10
N LEU A 42 19.63 11.94 10.90
CA LEU A 42 18.90 11.26 11.96
C LEU A 42 19.18 9.75 11.93
N SER A 43 19.52 9.18 13.08
CA SER A 43 19.60 7.73 13.22
C SER A 43 18.21 7.10 13.17
N SER A 44 18.14 5.88 12.65
CA SER A 44 16.91 5.08 12.64
C SER A 44 16.33 4.88 14.05
N SER A 45 17.19 4.71 15.06
CA SER A 45 16.79 4.61 16.46
C SER A 45 16.09 5.87 16.98
N ALA A 46 16.63 7.06 16.68
CA ALA A 46 16.06 8.32 17.11
C ALA A 46 14.70 8.60 16.44
N VAL A 47 14.54 8.18 15.17
CA VAL A 47 13.24 8.24 14.49
C VAL A 47 12.26 7.28 15.15
N GLN A 48 12.64 6.02 15.36
CA GLN A 48 11.78 5.01 15.98
C GLN A 48 11.31 5.44 17.38
N GLU A 49 12.19 5.99 18.23
CA GLU A 49 11.81 6.50 19.55
C GLU A 49 10.75 7.60 19.48
N LYS A 50 10.83 8.49 18.48
CA LYS A 50 9.80 9.53 18.28
C LYS A 50 8.47 8.91 17.86
N LEU A 51 8.49 7.93 16.95
CA LEU A 51 7.28 7.28 16.45
C LEU A 51 6.55 6.50 17.56
N ILE A 52 7.28 5.77 18.41
CA ILE A 52 6.71 5.01 19.53
C ILE A 52 6.02 5.92 20.56
N ARG A 53 6.44 7.19 20.70
CA ARG A 53 5.79 8.14 21.61
C ARG A 53 4.45 8.68 21.10
N VAL A 54 4.20 8.60 19.79
CA VAL A 54 2.99 9.15 19.15
C VAL A 54 1.95 8.07 18.92
N VAL A 55 2.36 6.80 18.84
CA VAL A 55 1.47 5.66 18.59
C VAL A 55 1.40 4.78 19.83
N ASP A 56 0.21 4.72 20.44
CA ASP A 56 -0.08 3.77 21.50
C ASP A 56 -0.42 2.40 20.90
N GLY A 57 0.43 1.41 21.13
CA GLY A 57 0.28 0.08 20.57
C GLY A 57 1.52 -0.79 20.70
N THR A 58 1.46 -1.95 20.06
CA THR A 58 2.58 -2.92 20.03
C THR A 58 3.27 -2.86 18.68
N LEU A 59 4.58 -2.67 18.68
CA LEU A 59 5.39 -2.72 17.46
C LEU A 59 5.50 -4.17 16.97
N LEU A 60 5.19 -4.40 15.70
CA LEU A 60 5.29 -5.71 15.05
C LEU A 60 6.33 -5.67 13.93
N PRO A 61 7.01 -6.81 13.63
CA PRO A 61 7.89 -6.91 12.47
C PRO A 61 7.13 -6.67 11.17
N LEU A 62 7.75 -6.03 10.18
CA LEU A 62 7.11 -5.79 8.88
C LEU A 62 6.66 -7.10 8.19
N ALA A 63 7.30 -8.23 8.52
CA ALA A 63 6.92 -9.55 8.04
C ALA A 63 5.49 -9.98 8.43
N SER A 64 4.87 -9.36 9.45
CA SER A 64 3.47 -9.63 9.83
C SER A 64 2.46 -8.84 9.01
N LEU A 65 2.88 -7.98 8.08
CA LEU A 65 1.98 -7.16 7.27
C LEU A 65 0.89 -7.97 6.54
N PRO A 66 1.16 -9.16 5.96
CA PRO A 66 0.14 -9.96 5.30
C PRO A 66 -1.08 -10.29 6.17
N ASP A 67 -0.91 -10.39 7.49
CA ASP A 67 -1.98 -10.70 8.44
C ASP A 67 -2.99 -9.55 8.61
N PHE A 68 -2.60 -8.33 8.23
CA PHE A 68 -3.42 -7.11 8.33
C PHE A 68 -3.93 -6.62 6.97
N THR A 69 -3.54 -7.27 5.88
CA THR A 69 -3.86 -6.85 4.51
C THR A 69 -5.29 -7.25 4.11
N ASP A 70 -6.13 -6.25 3.82
CA ASP A 70 -7.48 -6.48 3.27
C ASP A 70 -7.42 -6.61 1.74
N TRP A 71 -7.24 -7.85 1.28
CA TRP A 71 -7.19 -8.20 -0.14
C TRP A 71 -8.46 -7.85 -0.91
N THR A 72 -9.62 -7.80 -0.24
CA THR A 72 -10.88 -7.42 -0.88
C THR A 72 -10.88 -5.93 -1.20
N ARG A 73 -10.41 -5.08 -0.28
CA ARG A 73 -10.24 -3.64 -0.51
C ARG A 73 -9.19 -3.35 -1.57
N ILE A 74 -8.07 -4.09 -1.59
CA ILE A 74 -7.03 -3.93 -2.61
C ILE A 74 -7.62 -4.20 -4.00
N LYS A 75 -8.26 -5.37 -4.20
CA LYS A 75 -8.90 -5.71 -5.49
C LYS A 75 -9.86 -4.61 -5.96
N LYS A 76 -10.71 -4.13 -5.05
CA LYS A 76 -11.68 -3.07 -5.34
C LYS A 76 -11.02 -1.73 -5.71
N TYR A 77 -10.06 -1.25 -4.93
CA TYR A 77 -9.45 0.07 -5.14
C TYR A 77 -8.53 0.11 -6.34
N TYR A 78 -7.85 -0.99 -6.64
CA TYR A 78 -7.02 -1.15 -7.83
C TYR A 78 -7.80 -1.69 -9.05
N LYS A 79 -9.12 -1.88 -8.93
CA LYS A 79 -10.03 -2.33 -10.00
C LYS A 79 -9.60 -3.67 -10.62
N LEU A 80 -9.08 -4.59 -9.80
CA LEU A 80 -8.51 -5.85 -10.25
C LEU A 80 -9.56 -6.93 -10.56
N ASP A 81 -10.85 -6.64 -10.35
CA ASP A 81 -11.94 -7.62 -10.48
C ASP A 81 -12.11 -8.16 -11.91
N GLN A 82 -11.58 -7.45 -12.91
CA GLN A 82 -11.63 -7.85 -14.32
C GLN A 82 -10.30 -8.43 -14.82
N GLU A 83 -9.30 -8.56 -13.96
CA GLU A 83 -7.99 -9.07 -14.34
C GLU A 83 -8.02 -10.57 -14.62
N LYS A 84 -7.75 -10.94 -15.88
CA LYS A 84 -7.78 -12.34 -16.34
C LYS A 84 -6.88 -13.25 -15.51
N ALA A 85 -5.72 -12.74 -15.08
CA ALA A 85 -4.77 -13.48 -14.24
C ALA A 85 -5.32 -13.81 -12.85
N LEU A 86 -6.21 -12.97 -12.30
CA LEU A 86 -6.88 -13.22 -11.02
C LEU A 86 -8.09 -14.13 -11.18
N ILE A 87 -8.79 -14.04 -12.31
CA ILE A 87 -9.89 -14.95 -12.65
C ILE A 87 -9.36 -16.39 -12.80
N ALA A 88 -8.21 -16.56 -13.45
CA ALA A 88 -7.57 -17.87 -13.64
C ALA A 88 -7.07 -18.51 -12.34
N THR A 89 -6.90 -17.74 -11.27
CA THR A 89 -6.38 -18.19 -9.96
C THR A 89 -7.46 -18.19 -8.88
N LYS A 90 -8.74 -18.10 -9.24
CA LYS A 90 -9.88 -17.96 -8.30
C LYS A 90 -9.96 -19.05 -7.23
N ASP A 91 -9.44 -20.23 -7.51
CA ASP A 91 -9.54 -21.40 -6.63
C ASP A 91 -8.40 -21.47 -5.58
N ASP A 92 -7.39 -20.59 -5.64
CA ASP A 92 -6.21 -20.63 -4.77
C ASP A 92 -5.85 -19.22 -4.25
N PRO A 93 -6.25 -18.88 -3.00
CA PRO A 93 -6.01 -17.56 -2.42
C PRO A 93 -4.54 -17.14 -2.37
N SER A 94 -3.63 -18.10 -2.12
CA SER A 94 -2.19 -17.82 -2.05
C SER A 94 -1.64 -17.42 -3.42
N LYS A 95 -2.08 -18.09 -4.49
CA LYS A 95 -1.71 -17.71 -5.86
C LYS A 95 -2.35 -16.39 -6.27
N GLN A 96 -3.58 -16.11 -5.83
CA GLN A 96 -4.20 -14.81 -6.09
C GLN A 96 -3.40 -13.66 -5.48
N HIS A 97 -2.99 -13.77 -4.21
CA HIS A 97 -2.23 -12.73 -3.53
C HIS A 97 -0.91 -12.45 -4.23
N ALA A 98 -0.18 -13.49 -4.66
CA ALA A 98 1.05 -13.32 -5.44
C ALA A 98 0.84 -12.60 -6.77
N VAL A 99 -0.28 -12.87 -7.47
CA VAL A 99 -0.62 -12.16 -8.72
C VAL A 99 -0.98 -10.69 -8.43
N ILE A 100 -1.71 -10.41 -7.35
CA ILE A 100 -2.03 -9.04 -6.93
C ILE A 100 -0.76 -8.27 -6.62
N ASP A 101 0.16 -8.85 -5.86
CA ASP A 101 1.41 -8.20 -5.48
C ASP A 101 2.23 -7.81 -6.71
N ASN A 102 2.35 -8.72 -7.70
CA ASN A 102 3.04 -8.42 -8.95
C ASN A 102 2.38 -7.26 -9.74
N ILE A 103 1.04 -7.21 -9.76
CA ILE A 103 0.30 -6.16 -10.50
C ILE A 103 0.40 -4.82 -9.77
N VAL A 104 0.26 -4.80 -8.45
CA VAL A 104 0.16 -3.58 -7.65
C VAL A 104 1.52 -2.99 -7.32
N CYS A 105 2.50 -3.82 -6.96
CA CYS A 105 3.85 -3.38 -6.58
C CYS A 105 4.77 -3.22 -7.80
N GLY A 106 4.38 -3.73 -8.96
CA GLY A 106 5.17 -3.62 -10.19
C GLY A 106 6.47 -4.43 -10.17
N ASP A 107 6.63 -5.31 -9.18
CA ASP A 107 7.76 -6.23 -9.12
C ASP A 107 7.63 -7.18 -10.32
N THR A 108 8.54 -7.02 -11.29
CA THR A 108 8.78 -8.09 -12.25
C THR A 108 9.20 -9.33 -11.44
N PRO A 109 8.76 -10.54 -11.81
CA PRO A 109 9.18 -11.74 -11.10
C PRO A 109 10.71 -11.75 -11.10
N LYS A 110 11.32 -11.63 -9.92
CA LYS A 110 12.71 -12.04 -9.73
C LYS A 110 12.69 -13.51 -10.12
N ALA A 111 13.21 -13.81 -11.32
CA ALA A 111 13.46 -15.17 -11.74
C ALA A 111 14.19 -15.82 -10.57
N SER A 112 13.53 -16.76 -9.90
CA SER A 112 14.21 -17.64 -8.98
C SER A 112 15.37 -18.20 -9.80
N SER A 113 16.59 -18.00 -9.34
CA SER A 113 17.76 -18.73 -9.78
C SER A 113 17.49 -20.21 -9.53
N VAL A 114 16.77 -20.83 -10.46
CA VAL A 114 16.69 -22.27 -10.63
C VAL A 114 18.06 -22.65 -11.15
N LEU A 115 18.83 -23.22 -10.24
CA LEU A 115 19.73 -24.35 -10.44
C LEU A 115 20.31 -24.48 -11.84
N ASP A 116 21.61 -24.22 -11.95
CA ASP A 116 22.48 -25.06 -12.77
C ASP A 116 23.64 -25.56 -11.87
N PRO A 117 24.13 -26.80 -12.11
CA PRO A 117 24.97 -27.57 -11.18
C PRO A 117 26.39 -27.03 -10.98
#